data_AF-A0A946A949-F1
#
_entry.id   AF-A0A946A949-F1
#
_cell.length_a   1.000
_cell.length_b   1.000
_cell.length_c   1.000
_cell.angle_alpha   90.00
_cell.angle_beta   90.00
_cell.angle_gamma   90.00
#
_symmetry.space_group_name_H-M   'P 1'
#
loop_
_entity.id
_entity.type
_entity.pdbx_description
1 polymer ?
#
loop_
_entity_poly.entity_id
_entity_poly.type
_entity_poly.pdbx_seq_one_letter_code
_entity_poly.pdbx_strand_id
1 'polypeptide(L)'
;EYDLRRKFCMKALDDIGFTYGDPGGAFYIYTNVSNSGLSASLFCKNLLEKTGVLLFPGTLFGDTEDKYIRLSYLQPIDKIEESMKRIKSFVKS
;
A
#
# COMPACT_ATOMS: atom_id res chain seq x y z
N GLU A 1 16.52 -5.72 -9.70
CA GLU A 1 16.21 -4.54 -8.86
C GLU A 1 14.73 -4.48 -8.44
N TYR A 2 13.78 -4.58 -9.36
CA TYR A 2 12.35 -4.58 -9.02
C TYR A 2 11.92 -5.72 -8.06
N ASP A 3 12.52 -6.91 -8.18
CA ASP A 3 12.27 -8.01 -7.23
C ASP A 3 12.67 -7.66 -5.79
N LEU A 4 13.76 -6.92 -5.60
CA LEU A 4 14.21 -6.47 -4.28
C LEU A 4 13.22 -5.46 -3.68
N ARG A 5 12.76 -4.50 -4.48
CA ARG A 5 11.74 -3.52 -4.07
C ARG A 5 10.41 -4.20 -3.74
N ARG A 6 10.00 -5.18 -4.56
CA ARG A 6 8.81 -5.99 -4.34
C ARG A 6 8.88 -6.75 -3.01
N LYS A 7 9.96 -7.50 -2.78
CA LYS A 7 10.19 -8.23 -1.52
C LYS A 7 10.23 -7.31 -0.31
N PHE A 8 10.86 -6.15 -0.44
CA PHE A 8 10.85 -5.13 0.61
C PHE A 8 9.43 -4.67 0.93
N CYS A 9 8.64 -4.32 -0.08
CA CYS A 9 7.26 -3.89 0.12
C CYS A 9 6.42 -4.98 0.78
N MET A 10 6.51 -6.22 0.31
CA MET A 10 5.79 -7.37 0.89
C MET A 10 6.11 -7.53 2.38
N LYS A 11 7.41 -7.52 2.73
CA LYS A 11 7.83 -7.60 4.13
C LYS A 11 7.29 -6.42 4.96
N ALA A 12 7.32 -5.21 4.42
CA ALA A 12 6.81 -4.03 5.13
C ALA A 12 5.30 -4.11 5.34
N LEU A 13 4.54 -4.66 4.38
CA LEU A 13 3.10 -4.91 4.50
C LEU A 13 2.81 -5.97 5.58
N ASP A 14 3.59 -7.04 5.62
CA ASP A 14 3.50 -8.06 6.68
C ASP A 14 3.73 -7.43 8.06
N ASP A 15 4.76 -6.59 8.21
CA ASP A 15 5.10 -5.90 9.45
C ASP A 15 4.01 -4.90 9.92
N ILE A 16 3.11 -4.49 9.02
CA ILE A 16 1.95 -3.62 9.30
C ILE A 16 0.70 -4.46 9.62
N GLY A 17 0.67 -5.74 9.22
CA GLY A 17 -0.48 -6.62 9.37
C GLY A 17 -1.50 -6.49 8.23
N PHE A 18 -1.05 -6.08 7.04
CA PHE A 18 -1.87 -6.08 5.83
C PHE A 18 -1.66 -7.36 5.03
N THR A 19 -2.71 -7.82 4.36
CA THR A 19 -2.66 -8.96 3.46
C THR A 19 -2.60 -8.49 2.00
N TYR A 20 -2.06 -9.30 1.10
CA TYR A 20 -1.95 -8.94 -0.30
C TYR A 20 -2.00 -10.17 -1.19
N GLY A 21 -2.43 -9.97 -2.44
CA GLY A 21 -2.37 -11.01 -3.47
C GLY A 21 -0.94 -11.21 -3.98
N ASP A 22 -0.67 -12.38 -4.57
CA ASP A 22 0.64 -12.68 -5.14
C ASP A 22 0.93 -11.77 -6.36
N PRO A 23 2.00 -10.95 -6.34
CA PRO A 23 2.35 -10.07 -7.45
C PRO A 23 2.90 -10.88 -8.65
N GLY A 24 1.99 -11.41 -9.47
CA GLY A 24 2.26 -12.26 -10.65
C GLY A 24 2.91 -11.60 -11.87
N GLY A 25 3.64 -10.49 -11.70
CA GLY A 25 4.42 -9.84 -12.78
C GLY A 25 4.13 -8.36 -13.03
N ALA A 26 3.14 -7.79 -12.35
CA ALA A 26 2.83 -6.37 -12.46
C ALA A 26 3.61 -5.53 -11.43
N PHE A 27 3.95 -4.28 -11.76
CA PHE A 27 4.71 -3.36 -10.90
C PHE A 27 3.92 -2.78 -9.71
N TYR A 28 2.90 -3.50 -9.24
CA TYR A 28 2.09 -3.16 -8.09
C TYR A 28 1.75 -4.39 -7.26
N ILE A 29 1.47 -4.16 -5.98
CA ILE A 29 0.99 -5.17 -5.03
C ILE A 29 -0.44 -4.81 -4.69
N TYR A 30 -1.36 -5.75 -4.91
CA TYR A 30 -2.76 -5.58 -4.54
C TYR A 30 -2.93 -5.89 -3.06
N THR A 31 -3.14 -4.85 -2.25
CA THR A 31 -3.05 -4.93 -0.79
C THR A 31 -4.40 -4.66 -0.16
N ASN A 32 -4.85 -5.56 0.71
CA ASN A 32 -6.03 -5.36 1.54
C ASN A 32 -5.67 -4.52 2.78
N VAL A 33 -6.34 -3.38 2.93
CA VAL A 33 -6.15 -2.45 4.05
C VAL A 33 -7.31 -2.44 5.02
N SER A 34 -8.28 -3.36 4.90
CA SER A 34 -9.48 -3.38 5.75
C SER A 34 -9.17 -3.52 7.25
N ASN A 35 -8.01 -4.07 7.60
CA ASN A 35 -7.53 -4.16 8.98
C ASN A 35 -7.19 -2.79 9.60
N SER A 36 -7.09 -1.73 8.79
CA SER A 36 -6.93 -0.36 9.29
C SER A 36 -8.24 0.23 9.85
N GLY A 37 -9.37 -0.47 9.74
CA GLY A 37 -10.69 0.04 10.12
C GLY A 37 -11.27 1.12 9.19
N LEU A 38 -10.63 1.37 8.04
CA LEU A 38 -11.07 2.34 7.04
C LEU A 38 -11.38 1.63 5.71
N SER A 39 -12.26 2.23 4.91
CA SER A 39 -12.38 1.85 3.50
C SER A 39 -11.11 2.27 2.74
N ALA A 40 -10.74 1.58 1.67
CA ALA A 40 -9.53 1.84 0.92
C ALA A 40 -9.50 3.25 0.33
N SER A 41 -10.64 3.77 -0.15
CA SER A 41 -10.77 5.14 -0.63
C SER A 41 -10.49 6.18 0.47
N LEU A 42 -11.05 5.97 1.67
CA LEU A 42 -10.83 6.85 2.81
C LEU A 42 -9.39 6.72 3.35
N PHE A 43 -8.84 5.51 3.37
CA PHE A 43 -7.45 5.24 3.72
C PHE A 43 -6.50 6.02 2.82
N CYS A 44 -6.66 5.93 1.49
CA CYS A 44 -5.81 6.63 0.53
C CYS A 44 -5.89 8.15 0.68
N LYS A 45 -7.10 8.69 0.86
CA LYS A 45 -7.30 10.13 1.09
C LYS A 45 -6.61 10.59 2.38
N ASN A 46 -6.89 9.94 3.50
CA ASN A 46 -6.34 10.32 4.80
C ASN A 46 -4.82 10.16 4.84
N LEU A 47 -4.29 9.10 4.24
CA LEU A 47 -2.85 8.87 4.15
C LEU A 47 -2.18 10.01 3.36
N LEU A 48 -2.74 10.40 2.22
CA LEU A 48 -2.21 11.50 1.41
C LEU A 48 -2.22 12.81 2.20
N GLU A 49 -3.36 13.17 2.80
CA GLU A 49 -3.52 14.42 3.55
C GLU A 49 -2.58 14.50 4.76
N LYS A 50 -2.37 13.39 5.48
CA LYS A 50 -1.56 13.38 6.71
C LYS A 50 -0.06 13.14 6.47
N THR A 51 0.32 12.43 5.42
CA THR A 51 1.71 11.95 5.25
C THR A 51 2.34 12.32 3.91
N GLY A 52 1.54 12.82 2.96
CA GLY A 52 1.97 13.07 1.59
C GLY A 52 2.20 11.81 0.75
N VAL A 53 1.86 10.61 1.26
CA VAL A 53 1.98 9.36 0.50
C VAL A 53 0.72 9.13 -0.32
N LEU A 54 0.89 9.11 -1.64
CA LEU A 54 -0.20 8.83 -2.60
C LEU A 54 -0.28 7.33 -2.90
N LEU A 55 -1.48 6.76 -2.72
CA LEU A 55 -1.85 5.42 -3.15
C LEU A 55 -3.19 5.48 -3.88
N PHE A 56 -3.50 4.45 -4.67
CA PHE A 56 -4.75 4.38 -5.40
C PHE A 56 -5.65 3.29 -4.83
N PRO A 57 -6.92 3.59 -4.52
CA PRO A 57 -7.86 2.56 -4.12
C PRO A 57 -8.18 1.65 -5.31
N GLY A 58 -8.46 0.38 -5.02
CA GLY A 58 -8.86 -0.64 -5.99
C GLY A 58 -10.14 -0.27 -6.73
N THR A 59 -11.00 0.57 -6.13
CA THR A 59 -12.26 1.05 -6.71
C THR A 59 -12.07 1.77 -8.04
N LEU A 60 -10.92 2.42 -8.26
CA LEU A 60 -10.56 3.03 -9.56
C LEU A 60 -10.27 2.00 -10.66
N PHE A 61 -10.20 0.72 -10.31
CA PHE A 61 -9.86 -0.39 -11.18
C PHE A 61 -10.93 -1.48 -11.20
N GLY A 62 -12.16 -1.13 -10.79
CA GLY A 62 -13.32 -2.02 -10.85
C GLY A 62 -13.53 -2.88 -9.60
N ASP A 63 -12.77 -2.66 -8.52
CA ASP A 63 -13.06 -3.29 -7.22
C ASP A 63 -14.31 -2.68 -6.59
N THR A 64 -15.30 -3.53 -6.27
CA THR A 64 -16.56 -3.10 -5.66
C THR A 64 -16.56 -3.17 -4.13
N GLU A 65 -15.53 -3.76 -3.50
CA GLU A 65 -15.48 -3.96 -2.06
C GLU A 65 -14.87 -2.78 -1.30
N ASP A 66 -14.13 -1.90 -1.98
CA ASP A 66 -13.40 -0.75 -1.38
C ASP A 66 -12.52 -1.15 -0.18
N LYS A 67 -11.89 -2.34 -0.25
CA LYS A 67 -10.97 -2.85 0.78
C LYS A 67 -9.51 -2.85 0.35
N TYR A 68 -9.27 -2.76 -0.95
CA TYR A 68 -7.96 -2.97 -1.53
C TYR A 68 -7.36 -1.69 -2.10
N ILE A 69 -6.04 -1.61 -2.09
CA ILE A 69 -5.25 -0.56 -2.72
C ILE A 69 -4.26 -1.16 -3.71
N ARG A 70 -3.82 -0.34 -4.66
CA ARG A 70 -2.67 -0.64 -5.53
C ARG A 70 -1.43 0.08 -5.04
N LEU A 71 -0.51 -0.68 -4.47
CA LEU A 71 0.78 -0.17 -4.03
C LEU A 71 1.82 -0.38 -5.14
N SER A 72 2.26 0.70 -5.78
CA SER A 72 3.33 0.64 -6.78
C SER A 72 4.72 0.60 -6.14
N TYR A 73 5.65 -0.15 -6.72
CA TYR A 73 7.05 -0.23 -6.27
C TYR A 73 8.05 0.19 -7.36
N LEU A 74 7.60 1.07 -8.25
CA LEU A 74 8.41 1.64 -9.34
C LEU A 74 9.38 2.74 -8.88
N GLN A 75 9.13 3.32 -7.70
CA GLN A 75 9.97 4.36 -7.13
C GLN A 75 11.34 3.81 -6.67
N PRO A 76 12.35 4.68 -6.52
CA PRO A 76 13.60 4.34 -5.85
C PRO A 76 13.39 3.74 -4.44
N ILE A 77 14.29 2.85 -4.01
CA ILE A 77 14.12 2.08 -2.77
C ILE A 77 14.07 2.98 -1.53
N ASP A 78 14.85 4.06 -1.49
CA ASP A 78 14.85 5.07 -0.42
C ASP A 78 13.47 5.74 -0.27
N LYS A 79 12.82 6.06 -1.39
CA LYS A 79 11.44 6.60 -1.38
C LYS A 79 10.41 5.58 -0.92
N ILE A 80 10.59 4.32 -1.32
CA ILE A 80 9.72 3.22 -0.88
C ILE A 80 9.85 3.01 0.63
N GLU A 81 11.09 2.97 1.15
CA GLU A 81 11.36 2.82 2.58
C GLU A 81 10.71 3.93 3.40
N GLU A 82 10.90 5.18 2.98
CA GLU A 82 10.31 6.34 3.64
C GLU A 82 8.77 6.32 3.61
N SER A 83 8.19 5.97 2.46
CA SER A 83 6.73 5.88 2.32
C SER A 83 6.15 4.77 3.19
N MET A 84 6.80 3.60 3.24
CA MET A 84 6.37 2.48 4.10
C MET A 84 6.46 2.82 5.59
N LYS A 85 7.50 3.56 6.01
CA LYS A 85 7.60 4.07 7.39
C LYS A 85 6.41 4.98 7.73
N ARG A 86 6.05 5.90 6.83
CA ARG A 86 4.90 6.80 7.01
C ARG A 86 3.58 6.04 7.08
N ILE A 87 3.38 5.06 6.19
CA ILE A 87 2.18 4.19 6.21
C ILE A 87 2.10 3.45 7.55
N LYS A 88 3.20 2.84 8.01
CA LYS A 88 3.23 2.13 9.28
C LYS A 88 2.89 3.03 10.47
N SER A 89 3.41 4.26 10.50
CA SER A 89 3.09 5.24 11.55
C SER A 89 1.63 5.67 11.49
N PHE A 90 1.07 5.87 10.29
CA PHE A 90 -0.34 6.22 10.09
C PHE A 90 -1.31 5.11 10.54
N VAL A 91 -0.94 3.84 10.35
CA VAL A 91 -1.78 2.71 10.78
C VAL A 91 -1.76 2.52 12.31
N LYS A 92 -0.68 2.93 12.98
CA LYS A 92 -0.52 2.82 14.44
C LYS A 92 -1.09 4.00 15.23
N SER A 93 -1.40 5.11 14.57
CA SER A 93 -1.92 6.34 15.17
C SER A 93 -3.43 6.31 15.32
#